data_AF-A0A7S3ZNX0-F1
#
_entry.id   AF-A0A7S3ZNX0-F1
#
_cell.length_a   1.000
_cell.length_b   1.000
_cell.length_c   1.000
_cell.angle_alpha   90.00
_cell.angle_beta   90.00
_cell.angle_gamma   90.00
#
_symmetry.space_group_name_H-M   'P 1'
#
loop_
_entity.id
_entity.type
_entity.pdbx_description
1 polymer ?
#
loop_
_entity_poly.entity_id
_entity_poly.type
_entity_poly.pdbx_seq_one_letter_code
_entity_poly.pdbx_strand_id
1 'polypeptide(L)'
;MASVDSNDLFPVRTINFLGRDVPTLGQNEFGPCALLGVVNALLLRGTLKISSDHGALTLQDVLARLADRMMEANQRAQESSDEASLNVRAALDGAVTRLPTLAEGLDVNVKFNGGFEFTSDLAIFDLLDVRLVHGWRVDGENDPETAEALGSRSYNECIQEVVQLRTDELEGAAKQRAELVSAFLERTKTQLTYAGLAEIHSTLRENEVGVLYRNLHFSTVFKRDGVLYALVTDIGYRQQKNIIWERLDDVGGDTDFCDATFKPAAPTSSEDPDHLLALQLARDDEAARERASAPLPTAAATEVTPASAPGAATADADAALARQLQRAEADADAALARQLQAEEDAAARSRPPPPPAAAQARPRRRPPKKSSSQCVVA
;
A
#
# COMPACT_ATOMS: atom_id res chain seq x y z
N MET A 1 22.13 -25.10 12.84
CA MET A 1 21.51 -24.26 11.80
C MET A 1 20.24 -23.71 12.39
N ALA A 2 20.26 -22.46 12.83
CA ALA A 2 19.04 -21.81 13.30
C ALA A 2 18.08 -21.70 12.12
N SER A 3 16.82 -22.08 12.34
CA SER A 3 15.73 -21.84 11.39
C SER A 3 15.69 -20.33 11.14
N VAL A 4 16.07 -19.89 9.94
CA VAL A 4 15.84 -18.51 9.54
C VAL A 4 14.35 -18.40 9.31
N ASP A 5 13.67 -17.57 10.09
CA ASP A 5 12.24 -17.35 9.92
C ASP A 5 12.00 -16.80 8.51
N SER A 6 11.02 -17.34 7.78
CA SER A 6 10.73 -16.96 6.40
C SER A 6 10.45 -15.46 6.22
N ASN A 7 10.10 -14.76 7.31
CA ASN A 7 9.90 -13.31 7.34
C ASN A 7 11.20 -12.50 7.23
N ASP A 8 12.35 -13.10 7.54
CA ASP A 8 13.66 -12.43 7.49
C ASP A 8 14.37 -12.63 6.14
N LEU A 9 13.72 -13.30 5.18
CA LEU A 9 14.24 -13.48 3.83
C LEU A 9 13.57 -12.51 2.85
N PHE A 10 14.40 -11.64 2.26
CA PHE A 10 13.98 -10.67 1.26
C PHE A 10 14.35 -11.17 -0.13
N PRO A 11 13.37 -11.43 -1.00
CA PRO A 11 13.66 -11.89 -2.34
C PRO A 11 14.32 -10.81 -3.18
N VAL A 12 15.37 -11.20 -3.90
CA VAL A 12 16.05 -10.30 -4.83
C VAL A 12 15.37 -10.41 -6.19
N ARG A 13 15.06 -9.25 -6.76
CA ARG A 13 14.55 -9.11 -8.12
C ARG A 13 15.47 -8.18 -8.88
N THR A 14 16.01 -8.65 -10.02
CA THR A 14 16.81 -7.77 -10.88
C THR A 14 15.89 -7.02 -11.82
N ILE A 15 16.01 -5.70 -11.86
CA ILE A 15 15.28 -4.81 -12.76
C ILE A 15 16.26 -4.06 -13.65
N ASN A 16 15.84 -3.72 -14.87
CA ASN A 16 16.59 -2.78 -15.68
C ASN A 16 16.20 -1.35 -15.26
N PHE A 17 17.16 -0.60 -14.73
CA PHE A 17 16.96 0.77 -14.29
C PHE A 17 17.96 1.69 -14.97
N LEU A 18 17.46 2.56 -15.86
CA LEU A 18 18.25 3.50 -16.65
C LEU A 18 19.40 2.81 -17.41
N GLY A 19 19.13 1.62 -17.98
CA GLY A 19 20.11 0.84 -18.74
C GLY A 19 21.11 0.04 -17.90
N ARG A 20 20.94 0.00 -16.57
CA ARG A 20 21.73 -0.85 -15.66
C ARG A 20 20.86 -1.95 -15.07
N ASP A 21 21.40 -3.14 -14.93
CA ASP A 21 20.73 -4.21 -14.19
C ASP A 21 20.99 -4.00 -12.69
N VAL A 22 19.93 -3.68 -11.96
CA VAL A 22 19.97 -3.34 -10.54
C VAL A 22 19.15 -4.37 -9.76
N PRO A 23 19.74 -5.04 -8.76
CA PRO A 23 18.97 -5.85 -7.83
C PRO A 23 18.15 -4.94 -6.91
N THR A 24 16.86 -5.25 -6.75
CA THR A 24 15.97 -4.67 -5.75
C THR A 24 15.46 -5.78 -4.83
N LEU A 25 15.08 -5.41 -3.62
CA LEU A 25 14.54 -6.31 -2.61
C LEU A 25 13.02 -6.16 -2.57
N GLY A 26 12.33 -7.28 -2.71
CA GLY A 26 10.89 -7.37 -2.48
C GLY A 26 10.58 -7.46 -0.99
N GLN A 27 9.38 -7.01 -0.63
CA GLN A 27 8.84 -7.11 0.72
C GLN A 27 7.90 -8.30 0.84
N ASN A 28 7.93 -8.95 2.00
CA ASN A 28 6.90 -9.91 2.41
C ASN A 28 5.72 -9.14 3.06
N GLU A 29 4.61 -9.83 3.34
CA GLU A 29 3.34 -9.23 3.81
C GLU A 29 3.45 -8.36 5.09
N PHE A 30 4.48 -8.61 5.92
CA PHE A 30 4.80 -7.83 7.12
C PHE A 30 6.26 -7.36 7.16
N GLY A 31 6.89 -7.25 5.99
CA GLY A 31 8.32 -6.97 5.87
C GLY A 31 8.69 -5.54 6.33
N PRO A 32 9.97 -5.31 6.67
CA PRO A 32 10.46 -4.03 7.16
C PRO A 32 10.54 -2.98 6.04
N CYS A 33 9.41 -2.37 5.70
CA CYS A 33 9.29 -1.45 4.58
C CYS A 33 10.22 -0.24 4.67
N ALA A 34 10.50 0.29 5.87
CA ALA A 34 11.45 1.39 6.05
C ALA A 34 12.88 0.98 5.64
N LEU A 35 13.34 -0.18 6.14
CA LEU A 35 14.63 -0.75 5.75
C LEU A 35 14.71 -1.00 4.24
N LEU A 36 13.70 -1.66 3.67
CA LEU A 36 13.67 -1.99 2.25
C LEU A 36 13.60 -0.73 1.38
N GLY A 37 12.84 0.29 1.80
CA GLY A 37 12.75 1.58 1.13
C GLY A 37 14.12 2.25 0.99
N VAL A 38 14.89 2.28 2.08
CA VAL A 38 16.26 2.80 2.11
C VAL A 38 17.21 1.95 1.28
N VAL A 39 17.18 0.63 1.43
CA VAL A 39 18.09 -0.28 0.72
C VAL A 39 17.86 -0.22 -0.78
N ASN A 40 16.61 -0.26 -1.24
CA ASN A 40 16.27 -0.11 -2.64
C ASN A 40 16.65 1.27 -3.17
N ALA A 41 16.50 2.33 -2.38
CA ALA A 41 16.97 3.66 -2.77
C ALA A 41 18.49 3.66 -3.01
N LEU A 42 19.27 3.06 -2.09
CA LEU A 42 20.72 2.98 -2.22
C LEU A 42 21.19 2.06 -3.37
N LEU A 43 20.43 1.01 -3.69
CA LEU A 43 20.69 0.12 -4.82
C LEU A 43 20.44 0.82 -6.16
N LEU A 44 19.32 1.53 -6.30
CA LEU A 44 18.99 2.31 -7.50
C LEU A 44 20.01 3.43 -7.76
N ARG A 45 20.48 4.08 -6.68
CA ARG A 45 21.56 5.07 -6.75
C ARG A 45 22.92 4.45 -7.11
N GLY A 46 23.07 3.13 -6.98
CA GLY A 46 24.34 2.42 -7.20
C GLY A 46 25.36 2.64 -6.09
N THR A 47 24.92 3.18 -4.95
CA THR A 47 25.75 3.38 -3.75
C THR A 47 25.93 2.09 -2.95
N LEU A 48 24.94 1.20 -3.02
CA LEU A 48 25.01 -0.16 -2.50
C LEU A 48 25.10 -1.12 -3.68
N LYS A 49 25.87 -2.20 -3.53
CA LYS A 49 26.00 -3.25 -4.54
C LYS A 49 25.73 -4.61 -3.91
N ILE A 50 24.86 -5.37 -4.56
CA ILE A 50 24.50 -6.74 -4.21
C ILE A 50 24.74 -7.56 -5.46
N SER A 51 25.27 -8.79 -5.33
CA SER A 51 25.41 -9.67 -6.50
C SER A 51 24.01 -10.17 -6.89
N SER A 52 23.68 -10.03 -8.18
CA SER A 52 22.39 -10.45 -8.75
C SER A 52 22.16 -11.97 -8.69
N ASP A 53 23.18 -12.75 -8.30
CA ASP A 53 23.11 -14.21 -8.19
C ASP A 53 22.44 -14.67 -6.88
N HIS A 54 22.21 -13.73 -5.94
CA HIS A 54 21.53 -14.02 -4.70
C HIS A 54 20.03 -14.13 -4.97
N GLY A 55 19.40 -15.28 -4.69
CA GLY A 55 17.94 -15.42 -4.84
C GLY A 55 17.14 -14.69 -3.76
N ALA A 56 17.68 -14.63 -2.54
CA ALA A 56 17.15 -13.90 -1.41
C ALA A 56 18.28 -13.47 -0.47
N LEU A 57 18.07 -12.42 0.31
CA LEU A 57 18.98 -11.95 1.36
C LEU A 57 18.32 -12.05 2.73
N THR A 58 19.11 -12.32 3.76
CA THR A 58 18.61 -12.28 5.13
C THR A 58 18.62 -10.85 5.69
N LEU A 59 17.81 -10.59 6.71
CA LEU A 59 17.83 -9.33 7.45
C LEU A 59 19.23 -8.97 7.96
N GLN A 60 19.97 -9.95 8.48
CA GLN A 60 21.34 -9.75 8.95
C GLN A 60 22.27 -9.32 7.81
N ASP A 61 22.14 -9.92 6.63
CA ASP A 61 22.94 -9.54 5.46
C ASP A 61 22.63 -8.10 5.00
N VAL A 62 21.35 -7.71 5.01
CA VAL A 62 20.92 -6.36 4.63
C VAL A 62 21.45 -5.32 5.63
N LEU A 63 21.30 -5.57 6.93
CA LEU A 63 21.78 -4.69 8.00
C LEU A 63 23.31 -4.56 7.98
N ALA A 64 24.04 -5.67 7.78
CA ALA A 64 25.50 -5.65 7.68
C ALA A 64 25.97 -4.76 6.52
N ARG A 65 25.35 -4.89 5.35
CA ARG A 65 25.67 -4.07 4.17
C ARG A 65 25.38 -2.58 4.37
N LEU A 66 24.30 -2.24 5.07
CA LEU A 66 24.02 -0.85 5.45
C LEU A 66 25.07 -0.32 6.45
N ALA A 67 25.42 -1.12 7.46
CA ALA A 67 26.43 -0.75 8.45
C ALA A 67 27.79 -0.49 7.78
N ASP A 68 28.23 -1.37 6.88
CA ASP A 68 29.46 -1.19 6.09
C ASP A 68 29.42 0.13 5.31
N ARG A 69 28.29 0.43 4.66
CA ARG A 69 28.11 1.68 3.92
C ARG A 69 28.19 2.92 4.82
N MET A 70 27.61 2.86 6.02
CA MET A 70 27.71 3.95 6.99
C MET A 70 29.14 4.13 7.50
N MET A 71 29.88 3.04 7.72
CA MET A 71 31.28 3.10 8.10
C MET A 71 32.16 3.69 6.99
N GLU A 72 31.93 3.33 5.72
CA GLU A 72 32.62 3.96 4.59
C GLU A 72 32.33 5.47 4.51
N ALA A 73 31.09 5.89 4.77
CA ALA A 73 30.74 7.30 4.84
C ALA A 73 31.46 8.00 6.00
N ASN A 74 31.59 7.33 7.16
CA ASN A 74 32.30 7.83 8.32
C ASN A 74 33.80 8.00 8.05
N GLN A 75 34.43 7.04 7.35
CA GLN A 75 35.84 7.12 6.97
C GLN A 75 36.11 8.32 6.05
N ARG A 76 35.23 8.58 5.07
CA ARG A 76 35.32 9.77 4.21
C ARG A 76 35.16 11.07 5.00
N ALA A 77 34.26 11.10 5.99
CA ALA A 77 34.12 12.25 6.87
C ALA A 77 35.36 12.47 7.75
N GLN A 78 36.06 11.39 8.11
CA GLN A 78 37.27 11.42 8.94
C GLN A 78 38.49 12.04 8.25
N GLU A 79 38.51 12.06 6.91
CA GLU A 79 39.53 12.76 6.12
C GLU A 79 39.37 14.29 6.15
N SER A 80 38.18 14.79 6.54
CA SER A 80 37.90 16.20 6.74
C SER A 80 38.04 16.57 8.23
N SER A 81 38.84 17.59 8.54
CA SER A 81 39.11 18.05 9.91
C SER A 81 38.11 19.12 10.40
N ASP A 82 36.98 19.30 9.72
CA ASP A 82 36.02 20.35 10.03
C ASP A 82 35.15 19.98 11.24
N GLU A 83 34.73 20.98 12.02
CA GLU A 83 33.85 20.81 13.18
C GLU A 83 32.50 20.15 12.78
N ALA A 84 32.03 20.40 11.56
CA ALA A 84 30.87 19.73 10.97
C ALA A 84 31.10 18.21 10.83
N SER A 85 32.30 17.78 10.45
CA SER A 85 32.67 16.37 10.29
C SER A 85 32.72 15.62 11.63
N LEU A 86 33.07 16.30 12.73
CA LEU A 86 33.02 15.74 14.09
C LEU A 86 31.58 15.45 14.54
N ASN A 87 30.66 16.38 14.26
CA ASN A 87 29.23 16.19 14.56
C ASN A 87 28.63 15.05 13.73
N VAL A 88 28.95 14.98 12.44
CA VAL A 88 28.54 13.88 11.55
C VAL A 88 29.07 12.54 12.04
N ARG A 89 30.33 12.50 12.51
CA ARG A 89 30.93 11.28 13.06
C ARG A 89 30.21 10.76 14.31
N ALA A 90 29.88 11.64 15.25
CA ALA A 90 29.10 11.27 16.43
C ALA A 90 27.69 10.78 16.06
N ALA A 91 27.07 11.40 15.06
CA ALA A 91 25.77 10.98 14.55
C ALA A 91 25.83 9.59 13.88
N LEU A 92 26.88 9.30 13.10
CA LEU A 92 27.10 8.01 12.43
C LEU A 92 27.31 6.86 13.41
N ASP A 93 28.12 7.06 14.46
CA ASP A 93 28.39 6.03 15.47
C ASP A 93 27.10 5.61 16.19
N GLY A 94 26.29 6.59 16.60
CA GLY A 94 24.98 6.32 17.19
C GLY A 94 23.98 5.70 16.22
N ALA A 95 24.10 5.95 14.91
CA ALA A 95 23.14 5.45 13.93
C ALA A 95 23.33 3.97 13.58
N VAL A 96 24.55 3.44 13.62
CA VAL A 96 24.81 2.00 13.41
C VAL A 96 24.07 1.15 14.44
N THR A 97 24.02 1.60 15.71
CA THR A 97 23.28 0.89 16.77
C THR A 97 21.77 1.00 16.61
N ARG A 98 21.27 1.98 15.85
CA ARG A 98 19.85 2.19 15.56
C ARG A 98 19.39 1.51 14.26
N LEU A 99 20.27 1.01 13.39
CA LEU A 99 19.86 0.34 12.15
C LEU A 99 18.78 -0.76 12.34
N PRO A 100 18.77 -1.56 13.42
CA PRO A 100 17.70 -2.53 13.66
C PRO A 100 16.31 -1.90 13.81
N THR A 101 16.18 -0.64 14.23
CA THR A 101 14.88 0.04 14.38
C THR A 101 14.18 0.25 13.03
N LEU A 102 14.93 0.34 11.93
CA LEU A 102 14.37 0.33 10.57
C LEU A 102 13.68 -0.99 10.22
N ALA A 103 14.05 -2.08 10.90
CA ALA A 103 13.47 -3.40 10.71
C ALA A 103 12.23 -3.65 11.59
N GLU A 104 12.27 -3.17 12.83
CA GLU A 104 11.21 -3.40 13.82
C GLU A 104 10.01 -2.46 13.65
N GLY A 105 10.23 -1.32 12.99
CA GLY A 105 9.19 -0.31 12.74
C GLY A 105 9.64 1.05 13.23
N LEU A 106 9.46 2.05 12.38
CA LEU A 106 9.88 3.43 12.66
C LEU A 106 8.68 4.24 13.17
N ASP A 107 8.83 4.88 14.33
CA ASP A 107 7.84 5.82 14.82
C ASP A 107 7.99 7.15 14.05
N VAL A 108 7.01 7.43 13.19
CA VAL A 108 7.01 8.61 12.32
C VAL A 108 5.81 9.47 12.65
N ASN A 109 6.09 10.65 13.19
CA ASN A 109 5.09 11.68 13.42
C ASN A 109 5.24 12.80 12.38
N VAL A 110 4.28 12.90 11.48
CA VAL A 110 4.27 13.88 10.39
C VAL A 110 3.73 15.23 10.86
N LYS A 111 4.11 16.30 10.16
CA LYS A 111 3.53 17.63 10.28
C LYS A 111 2.85 18.00 8.97
N PHE A 112 1.70 18.64 9.03
CA PHE A 112 0.89 18.92 7.84
C PHE A 112 1.42 20.08 6.98
N ASN A 113 2.60 20.60 7.31
CA ASN A 113 3.34 21.59 6.54
C ASN A 113 4.42 20.96 5.64
N GLY A 114 4.48 19.63 5.52
CA GLY A 114 5.45 18.90 4.70
C GLY A 114 6.69 18.40 5.48
N GLY A 115 6.75 18.66 6.79
CA GLY A 115 7.86 18.25 7.65
C GLY A 115 7.56 17.03 8.53
N PHE A 116 8.60 16.52 9.18
CA PHE A 116 8.50 15.50 10.22
C PHE A 116 8.82 16.09 11.59
N GLU A 117 8.33 15.45 12.66
CA GLU A 117 8.93 15.61 13.98
C GLU A 117 10.34 15.00 13.97
N PHE A 118 11.31 15.71 14.52
CA PHE A 118 12.68 15.22 14.56
C PHE A 118 12.79 14.05 15.56
N THR A 119 13.17 12.89 15.05
CA THR A 119 13.53 11.72 15.86
C THR A 119 14.93 11.25 15.50
N SER A 120 15.63 10.64 16.45
CA SER A 120 16.99 10.10 16.23
C SER A 120 17.04 9.00 15.18
N ASP A 121 15.92 8.29 14.98
CA ASP A 121 15.82 7.21 14.00
C ASP A 121 15.59 7.75 12.58
N LEU A 122 14.85 8.86 12.43
CA LEU A 122 14.71 9.55 11.14
C LEU A 122 16.02 10.16 10.64
N ALA A 123 16.96 10.49 11.54
CA ALA A 123 18.28 10.97 11.16
C ALA A 123 19.08 9.94 10.33
N ILE A 124 18.72 8.65 10.34
CA ILE A 124 19.37 7.62 9.51
C ILE A 124 19.18 7.92 8.01
N PHE A 125 18.04 8.49 7.62
CA PHE A 125 17.78 8.88 6.22
C PHE A 125 18.77 9.96 5.75
N ASP A 126 18.97 11.00 6.57
CA ASP A 126 19.93 12.07 6.27
C ASP A 126 21.37 11.55 6.21
N LEU A 127 21.75 10.66 7.13
CA LEU A 127 23.10 10.06 7.17
C LEU A 127 23.39 9.15 5.97
N LEU A 128 22.35 8.51 5.42
CA LEU A 128 22.45 7.70 4.20
C LEU A 128 22.24 8.52 2.92
N ASP A 129 22.08 9.85 3.05
CA ASP A 129 21.80 10.78 1.96
C ASP A 129 20.55 10.37 1.16
N VAL A 130 19.54 9.82 1.84
CA VAL A 130 18.27 9.38 1.27
C VAL A 130 17.20 10.39 1.68
N ARG A 131 16.59 11.07 0.71
CA ARG A 131 15.52 12.02 1.02
C ARG A 131 14.25 11.28 1.44
N LEU A 132 13.79 11.53 2.66
CA LEU A 132 12.47 11.12 3.14
C LEU A 132 11.45 12.23 2.85
N VAL A 133 10.31 11.87 2.25
CA VAL A 133 9.20 12.77 1.94
C VAL A 133 7.87 12.17 2.38
N HIS A 134 6.86 13.02 2.59
CA HIS A 134 5.47 12.60 2.74
C HIS A 134 4.56 13.61 2.02
N GLY A 135 3.37 13.18 1.63
CA GLY A 135 2.42 14.03 0.87
C GLY A 135 1.17 14.42 1.67
N TRP A 136 1.21 14.26 2.99
CA TRP A 136 0.09 14.58 3.88
C TRP A 136 0.15 16.06 4.30
N ARG A 137 -0.31 16.94 3.42
CA ARG A 137 -0.21 18.40 3.58
C ARG A 137 -1.56 19.07 3.41
N VAL A 138 -1.77 20.14 4.16
CA VAL A 138 -2.92 21.02 3.95
C VAL A 138 -2.66 21.99 2.80
N ASP A 139 -3.67 22.19 1.96
CA ASP A 139 -3.62 23.20 0.92
C ASP A 139 -3.89 24.57 1.53
N GLY A 140 -2.83 25.31 1.85
CA GLY A 140 -2.95 26.65 2.44
C GLY A 140 -3.52 27.72 1.49
N GLU A 141 -3.52 27.48 0.17
CA GLU A 141 -4.09 28.44 -0.78
C GLU A 141 -5.60 28.31 -0.87
N ASN A 142 -6.10 27.06 -0.88
CA ASN A 142 -7.53 26.78 -0.99
C ASN A 142 -8.24 26.65 0.37
N ASP A 143 -7.53 26.29 1.44
CA ASP A 143 -8.08 26.04 2.79
C ASP A 143 -7.23 26.72 3.88
N PRO A 144 -7.18 28.07 3.91
CA PRO A 144 -6.34 28.82 4.85
C PRO A 144 -6.79 28.64 6.31
N GLU A 145 -8.09 28.47 6.56
CA GLU A 145 -8.63 28.26 7.91
C GLU A 145 -8.12 26.94 8.52
N THR A 146 -8.16 25.85 7.73
CA THR A 146 -7.60 24.56 8.17
C THR A 146 -6.08 24.62 8.27
N ALA A 147 -5.41 25.36 7.38
CA ALA A 147 -3.96 25.54 7.44
C ALA A 147 -3.51 26.29 8.70
N GLU A 148 -4.23 27.35 9.09
CA GLU A 148 -4.01 28.05 10.35
C GLU A 148 -4.33 27.15 11.55
N ALA A 149 -5.43 26.39 11.48
CA ALA A 149 -5.80 25.44 12.51
C ALA A 149 -4.69 24.41 12.74
N LEU A 150 -4.15 23.78 11.69
CA LEU A 150 -3.08 22.79 11.80
C LEU A 150 -1.75 23.43 12.22
N GLY A 151 -1.39 24.57 11.62
CA GLY A 151 -0.17 25.31 11.93
C GLY A 151 1.09 24.45 11.79
N SER A 152 1.97 24.52 12.79
CA SER A 152 3.21 23.73 12.85
C SER A 152 3.07 22.42 13.64
N ARG A 153 1.83 21.98 13.90
CA ARG A 153 1.54 20.85 14.77
C ARG A 153 1.72 19.52 14.05
N SER A 154 2.13 18.53 14.82
CA SER A 154 2.27 17.17 14.39
C SER A 154 0.94 16.41 14.43
N TYR A 155 0.90 15.25 13.78
CA TYR A 155 -0.26 14.36 13.79
C TYR A 155 -0.66 13.98 15.23
N ASN A 156 0.31 13.63 16.09
CA ASN A 156 0.03 13.25 17.47
C ASN A 156 -0.62 14.40 18.28
N GLU A 157 -0.13 15.63 18.13
CA GLU A 157 -0.74 16.81 18.78
C GLU A 157 -2.15 17.08 18.27
N CYS A 158 -2.38 16.89 16.96
CA CYS A 158 -3.70 17.06 16.35
C CYS A 158 -4.69 15.99 16.82
N ILE A 159 -4.27 14.73 16.91
CA ILE A 159 -5.12 13.64 17.41
C ILE A 159 -5.50 13.85 18.87
N GLN A 160 -4.55 14.29 19.72
CA GLN A 160 -4.87 14.60 21.12
C GLN A 160 -5.97 15.65 21.22
N GLU A 161 -5.93 16.69 20.39
CA GLU A 161 -6.98 17.71 20.35
C GLU A 161 -8.32 17.13 19.84
N VAL A 162 -8.30 16.29 18.80
CA VAL A 162 -9.52 15.63 18.30
C VAL A 162 -10.14 14.70 19.34
N VAL A 163 -9.33 14.07 20.19
CA VAL A 163 -9.82 13.26 21.32
C VAL A 163 -10.51 14.15 22.37
N GLN A 164 -9.91 15.30 22.72
CA GLN A 164 -10.52 16.28 23.64
C GLN A 164 -11.84 16.85 23.10
N LEU A 165 -11.94 17.03 21.78
CA LEU A 165 -13.19 17.41 21.13
C LEU A 165 -14.28 16.34 21.34
N ARG A 166 -13.93 15.06 21.23
CA ARG A 166 -14.88 13.94 21.40
C ARG A 166 -15.31 13.72 22.86
N THR A 167 -14.52 14.17 23.82
CA THR A 167 -14.86 14.12 25.25
C THR A 167 -15.58 15.38 25.74
N ASP A 168 -15.95 16.30 24.83
CA ASP A 168 -16.58 17.60 25.12
C ASP A 168 -15.78 18.46 26.12
N GLU A 169 -14.45 18.31 26.12
CA GLU A 169 -13.54 19.07 27.00
C GLU A 169 -13.16 20.45 26.42
N LEU A 170 -13.52 20.73 25.16
CA LEU A 170 -13.16 21.95 24.44
C LEU A 170 -14.34 22.92 24.29
N GLU A 171 -14.08 24.22 24.46
CA GLU A 171 -15.05 25.30 24.27
C GLU A 171 -14.51 26.41 23.35
N GLY A 172 -15.43 27.17 22.75
CA GLY A 172 -15.12 28.36 21.95
C GLY A 172 -14.23 28.08 20.74
N ALA A 173 -13.18 28.89 20.57
CA ALA A 173 -12.27 28.81 19.42
C ALA A 173 -11.49 27.49 19.36
N ALA A 174 -11.17 26.88 20.51
CA ALA A 174 -10.46 25.60 20.55
C ALA A 174 -11.33 24.47 19.97
N LYS A 175 -12.64 24.50 20.25
CA LYS A 175 -13.61 23.55 19.68
C LYS A 175 -13.67 23.67 18.16
N GLN A 176 -13.83 24.89 17.65
CA GLN A 176 -13.89 25.15 16.20
C GLN A 176 -12.61 24.70 15.48
N ARG A 177 -11.44 24.98 16.07
CA ARG A 177 -10.15 24.53 15.55
C ARG A 177 -10.09 22.99 15.48
N ALA A 178 -10.47 22.32 16.56
CA ALA A 178 -10.47 20.86 16.62
C ALA A 178 -11.44 20.23 15.61
N GLU A 179 -12.58 20.87 15.33
CA GLU A 179 -13.53 20.44 14.31
C GLU A 179 -12.92 20.52 12.90
N LEU A 180 -12.21 21.60 12.58
CA LEU A 180 -11.47 21.73 11.31
C LEU A 180 -10.39 20.66 11.17
N VAL A 181 -9.59 20.45 12.21
CA VAL A 181 -8.56 19.40 12.24
C VAL A 181 -9.19 18.01 12.06
N SER A 182 -10.28 17.72 12.77
CA SER A 182 -10.99 16.44 12.64
C SER A 182 -11.53 16.24 11.22
N ALA A 183 -12.13 17.27 10.61
CA ALA A 183 -12.64 17.20 9.25
C ALA A 183 -11.51 16.99 8.23
N PHE A 184 -10.36 17.64 8.42
CA PHE A 184 -9.19 17.46 7.58
C PHE A 184 -8.66 16.02 7.63
N LEU A 185 -8.46 15.47 8.84
CA LEU A 185 -7.97 14.10 9.02
C LEU A 185 -8.94 13.07 8.42
N GLU A 186 -10.25 13.30 8.56
CA GLU A 186 -11.30 12.46 7.99
C GLU A 186 -11.33 12.49 6.46
N ARG A 187 -11.12 13.67 5.86
CA ARG A 187 -11.04 13.86 4.40
C ARG A 187 -9.75 13.29 3.80
N THR A 188 -8.66 13.25 4.56
CA THR A 188 -7.31 12.91 4.07
C THR A 188 -6.78 11.60 4.63
N LYS A 189 -7.67 10.65 4.94
CA LYS A 189 -7.32 9.33 5.51
C LYS A 189 -6.30 8.52 4.72
N THR A 190 -6.18 8.75 3.42
CA THR A 190 -5.18 8.10 2.56
C THR A 190 -3.76 8.64 2.77
N GLN A 191 -3.61 9.65 3.64
CA GLN A 191 -2.34 10.32 4.01
C GLN A 191 -1.58 10.89 2.81
N LEU A 192 -2.31 11.21 1.74
CA LEU A 192 -1.79 11.84 0.54
C LEU A 192 -2.82 12.85 0.04
N THR A 193 -2.34 14.05 -0.31
CA THR A 193 -3.16 15.18 -0.76
C THR A 193 -2.58 15.73 -2.05
N TYR A 194 -3.38 16.37 -2.89
CA TYR A 194 -2.87 16.99 -4.13
C TYR A 194 -1.83 18.09 -3.85
N ALA A 195 -2.03 18.88 -2.80
CA ALA A 195 -1.05 19.88 -2.37
C ALA A 195 0.27 19.25 -1.93
N GLY A 196 0.23 18.14 -1.19
CA GLY A 196 1.43 17.40 -0.81
C GLY A 196 2.07 16.66 -1.98
N LEU A 197 1.30 16.14 -2.93
CA LEU A 197 1.83 15.52 -4.15
C LEU A 197 2.60 16.55 -4.99
N ALA A 198 2.03 17.74 -5.17
CA ALA A 198 2.68 18.86 -5.84
C ALA A 198 3.98 19.29 -5.14
N GLU A 199 4.01 19.27 -3.80
CA GLU A 199 5.22 19.54 -3.02
C GLU A 199 6.29 18.44 -3.19
N ILE A 200 5.90 17.16 -3.25
CA ILE A 200 6.86 16.09 -3.55
C ILE A 200 7.45 16.30 -4.95
N HIS A 201 6.62 16.68 -5.93
CA HIS A 201 7.09 17.02 -7.28
C HIS A 201 8.06 18.21 -7.29
N SER A 202 7.87 19.23 -6.44
CA SER A 202 8.79 20.38 -6.39
C SER A 202 10.07 20.07 -5.60
N THR A 203 9.95 19.25 -4.56
CA THR A 203 11.05 18.91 -3.65
C THR A 203 11.97 17.87 -4.27
N LEU A 204 11.44 16.81 -4.90
CA LEU A 204 12.24 15.77 -5.52
C LEU A 204 12.76 16.24 -6.89
N ARG A 205 14.09 16.19 -7.09
CA ARG A 205 14.73 16.60 -8.33
C ARG A 205 14.53 15.54 -9.41
N GLU A 206 14.66 15.96 -10.64
CA GLU A 206 14.60 15.09 -11.81
C GLU A 206 15.71 14.02 -11.75
N ASN A 207 15.36 12.75 -11.94
CA ASN A 207 16.24 11.59 -11.75
C ASN A 207 16.76 11.38 -10.30
N GLU A 208 16.08 11.93 -9.30
CA GLU A 208 16.38 11.68 -7.89
C GLU A 208 15.55 10.52 -7.34
N VAL A 209 16.17 9.71 -6.48
CA VAL A 209 15.53 8.62 -5.75
C VAL A 209 15.33 9.06 -4.30
N GLY A 210 14.14 8.83 -3.75
CA GLY A 210 13.79 9.11 -2.36
C GLY A 210 12.97 7.99 -1.73
N VAL A 211 12.50 8.22 -0.51
CA VAL A 211 11.57 7.35 0.20
C VAL A 211 10.33 8.16 0.56
N LEU A 212 9.17 7.65 0.20
CA LEU A 212 7.87 8.22 0.53
C LEU A 212 7.28 7.49 1.73
N TYR A 213 6.87 8.24 2.75
CA TYR A 213 6.04 7.75 3.84
C TYR A 213 4.56 8.05 3.56
N ARG A 214 3.74 7.00 3.49
CA ARG A 214 2.28 7.08 3.27
C ARG A 214 1.60 5.89 3.92
N ASN A 215 0.54 6.13 4.69
CA ASN A 215 -0.31 5.08 5.27
C ASN A 215 0.46 4.01 6.05
N LEU A 216 1.33 4.45 6.97
CA LEU A 216 2.22 3.58 7.75
C LEU A 216 3.18 2.71 6.91
N HIS A 217 3.39 3.07 5.64
CA HIS A 217 4.24 2.35 4.72
C HIS A 217 5.33 3.26 4.14
N PHE A 218 6.49 2.67 3.82
CA PHE A 218 7.59 3.35 3.16
C PHE A 218 7.80 2.75 1.77
N SER A 219 7.76 3.60 0.76
CA SER A 219 7.95 3.21 -0.64
C SER A 219 9.15 3.95 -1.23
N THR A 220 10.02 3.26 -1.95
CA THR A 220 11.07 3.92 -2.73
C THR A 220 10.43 4.65 -3.90
N VAL A 221 10.70 5.95 -4.04
CA VAL A 221 10.15 6.77 -5.14
C VAL A 221 11.25 7.31 -6.04
N PHE A 222 10.91 7.50 -7.31
CA PHE A 222 11.80 8.03 -8.33
C PHE A 222 11.07 9.03 -9.22
N LYS A 223 11.71 10.15 -9.54
CA LYS A 223 11.13 11.16 -10.45
C LYS A 223 11.76 11.06 -11.83
N ARG A 224 10.93 10.91 -12.86
CA ARG A 224 11.35 10.82 -14.26
C ARG A 224 10.39 11.54 -15.20
N ASP A 225 10.95 12.37 -16.08
CA ASP A 225 10.25 13.15 -17.10
C ASP A 225 9.06 13.93 -16.51
N GLY A 226 9.25 14.47 -15.29
CA GLY A 226 8.23 15.21 -14.56
C GLY A 226 7.18 14.36 -13.83
N VAL A 227 7.23 13.02 -13.93
CA VAL A 227 6.31 12.07 -13.30
C VAL A 227 6.96 11.41 -12.09
N LEU A 228 6.19 11.16 -11.03
CA LEU A 228 6.63 10.39 -9.86
C LEU A 228 6.24 8.92 -10.01
N TYR A 229 7.17 8.04 -9.65
CA TYR A 229 7.00 6.60 -9.69
C TYR A 229 7.36 6.01 -8.32
N ALA A 230 6.54 5.10 -7.80
CA ALA A 230 6.84 4.28 -6.64
C ALA A 230 7.32 2.90 -7.09
N LEU A 231 8.36 2.36 -6.46
CA LEU A 231 8.88 1.04 -6.77
C LEU A 231 7.93 -0.03 -6.23
N VAL A 232 7.50 -0.95 -7.08
CA VAL A 232 6.66 -2.08 -6.69
C VAL A 232 7.52 -3.14 -6.00
N THR A 233 7.40 -3.25 -4.69
CA THR A 233 8.14 -4.20 -3.86
C THR A 233 7.30 -5.39 -3.40
N ASP A 234 5.98 -5.35 -3.59
CA ASP A 234 5.05 -6.37 -3.10
C ASP A 234 5.31 -7.77 -3.69
N ILE A 235 5.22 -8.80 -2.85
CA ILE A 235 5.41 -10.20 -3.22
C ILE A 235 4.43 -10.70 -4.28
N GLY A 236 3.23 -10.14 -4.36
CA GLY A 236 2.21 -10.48 -5.36
C GLY A 236 2.66 -10.21 -6.80
N TYR A 237 3.55 -9.22 -6.99
CA TYR A 237 4.10 -8.88 -8.31
C TYR A 237 5.44 -9.55 -8.60
N ARG A 238 5.89 -10.46 -7.74
CA ARG A 238 7.21 -11.09 -7.85
C ARG A 238 7.46 -11.79 -9.19
N GLN A 239 6.44 -12.47 -9.73
CA GLN A 239 6.56 -13.18 -11.02
C GLN A 239 6.36 -12.25 -12.23
N GLN A 240 5.80 -11.06 -12.03
CA GLN A 240 5.42 -10.15 -13.11
C GLN A 240 6.58 -9.22 -13.49
N LYS A 241 7.41 -9.66 -14.44
CA LYS A 241 8.64 -8.96 -14.85
C LYS A 241 8.40 -7.56 -15.42
N ASN A 242 7.24 -7.33 -16.02
CA ASN A 242 6.77 -6.07 -16.60
C ASN A 242 6.25 -5.05 -15.58
N ILE A 243 5.94 -5.45 -14.34
CA ILE A 243 5.46 -4.53 -13.30
C ILE A 243 6.61 -4.19 -12.37
N ILE A 244 7.17 -2.99 -12.51
CA ILE A 244 8.32 -2.52 -11.74
C ILE A 244 7.99 -1.24 -10.99
N TRP A 245 7.28 -0.33 -11.65
CA TRP A 245 6.92 0.97 -11.09
C TRP A 245 5.41 1.11 -11.02
N GLU A 246 4.93 1.88 -10.07
CA GLU A 246 3.55 2.36 -9.96
C GLU A 246 3.58 3.88 -10.13
N ARG A 247 2.71 4.44 -10.97
CA ARG A 247 2.63 5.89 -11.13
C ARG A 247 2.02 6.51 -9.88
N LEU A 248 2.58 7.64 -9.44
CA LEU A 248 2.07 8.38 -8.28
C LEU A 248 1.53 9.73 -8.77
N ASP A 249 0.41 9.70 -9.48
CA ASP A 249 -0.30 10.87 -10.01
C ASP A 249 -1.68 11.09 -9.38
N ASP A 250 -2.22 10.10 -8.68
CA ASP A 250 -3.51 10.17 -8.00
C ASP A 250 -3.42 9.91 -6.48
N VAL A 251 -4.34 10.51 -5.72
CA VAL A 251 -4.42 10.41 -4.26
C VAL A 251 -5.31 9.25 -3.77
N GLY A 252 -6.21 8.78 -4.63
CA GLY A 252 -7.17 7.70 -4.39
C GLY A 252 -6.59 6.29 -4.61
N GLY A 253 -5.48 6.18 -5.34
CA GLY A 253 -4.78 4.91 -5.57
C GLY A 253 -5.26 4.14 -6.79
N ASP A 254 -5.99 4.79 -7.71
CA ASP A 254 -6.26 4.25 -9.05
C ASP A 254 -5.09 4.64 -9.96
N THR A 255 -4.00 3.89 -9.83
CA THR A 255 -2.69 4.21 -10.42
C THR A 255 -2.26 3.14 -11.42
N ASP A 256 -1.61 3.56 -12.52
CA ASP A 256 -1.14 2.60 -13.50
C ASP A 256 0.22 2.00 -13.12
N PHE A 257 0.35 0.70 -13.33
CA PHE A 257 1.64 0.02 -13.28
C PHE A 257 2.46 0.26 -14.55
N CYS A 258 3.77 0.34 -14.40
CA CYS A 258 4.74 0.63 -15.43
C CYS A 258 5.92 -0.34 -15.43
N ASP A 259 6.52 -0.50 -16.60
CA ASP A 259 7.71 -1.31 -16.83
C ASP A 259 9.02 -0.56 -16.50
N ALA A 260 10.15 -1.23 -16.71
CA ALA A 260 11.51 -0.70 -16.53
C ALA A 260 11.79 0.60 -17.30
N THR A 261 11.05 0.83 -18.38
CA THR A 261 11.18 2.00 -19.27
C THR A 261 10.13 3.07 -18.98
N PHE A 262 9.41 2.96 -17.86
CA PHE A 262 8.38 3.88 -17.41
C PHE A 262 7.17 3.96 -18.35
N LYS A 263 6.94 2.90 -19.14
CA LYS A 263 5.75 2.77 -19.99
C LYS A 263 4.69 1.95 -19.27
N PRO A 264 3.40 2.21 -19.52
CA PRO A 264 2.32 1.41 -18.95
C PRO A 264 2.58 -0.08 -19.20
N ALA A 265 2.56 -0.86 -18.12
CA ALA A 265 2.76 -2.29 -18.20
C ALA A 265 1.60 -2.86 -19.03
N ALA A 266 1.91 -3.52 -20.14
CA ALA A 266 0.91 -4.33 -20.83
C ALA A 266 0.38 -5.35 -19.82
N PRO A 267 -0.93 -5.68 -19.82
CA PRO A 267 -1.45 -6.75 -19.00
C PRO A 267 -0.63 -8.00 -19.35
N THR A 268 0.21 -8.42 -18.42
CA THR A 268 0.94 -9.66 -18.58
C THR A 268 -0.12 -10.72 -18.71
N SER A 269 -0.13 -11.41 -19.85
CA SER A 269 -0.67 -12.76 -19.91
C SER A 269 -0.03 -13.50 -18.75
N SER A 270 -0.73 -13.64 -17.63
CA SER A 270 -0.33 -14.64 -16.67
C SER A 270 -0.29 -15.94 -17.47
N GLU A 271 0.81 -16.69 -17.35
CA GLU A 271 0.86 -18.08 -17.84
C GLU A 271 -0.06 -18.98 -16.98
N ASP A 272 -1.09 -18.40 -16.34
CA ASP A 272 -2.13 -19.13 -15.66
C ASP A 272 -3.00 -19.78 -16.74
N PRO A 273 -3.15 -21.11 -16.72
CA PRO A 273 -4.03 -21.82 -17.65
C PRO A 273 -5.45 -21.23 -17.67
N ASP A 274 -5.92 -20.75 -16.52
CA ASP A 274 -7.25 -20.18 -16.35
C ASP A 274 -7.38 -18.79 -17.00
N HIS A 275 -6.32 -17.96 -16.98
CA HIS A 275 -6.32 -16.67 -17.65
C HIS A 275 -6.23 -16.81 -19.17
N LEU A 276 -5.42 -17.76 -19.64
CA LEU A 276 -5.36 -18.13 -21.06
C LEU A 276 -6.70 -18.66 -21.56
N LEU A 277 -7.39 -19.49 -20.76
CA LEU A 277 -8.72 -19.99 -21.09
C LEU A 277 -9.76 -18.85 -21.12
N ALA A 278 -9.72 -17.93 -20.16
CA ALA A 278 -10.62 -16.77 -20.12
C ALA A 278 -10.42 -15.83 -21.32
N LEU A 279 -9.17 -15.56 -21.72
CA LEU A 279 -8.86 -14.79 -22.92
C LEU A 279 -9.30 -15.50 -24.20
N GLN A 280 -9.17 -16.83 -24.25
CA GLN A 280 -9.63 -17.63 -25.38
C GLN A 280 -11.16 -17.60 -25.50
N LEU A 281 -11.87 -17.77 -24.38
CA LEU A 281 -13.33 -17.66 -24.33
C LEU A 281 -13.82 -16.26 -24.74
N ALA A 282 -13.14 -15.19 -24.29
CA ALA A 282 -13.49 -13.83 -24.67
C ALA A 282 -13.34 -13.58 -26.18
N ARG A 283 -12.25 -14.08 -26.78
CA ARG A 283 -12.02 -14.00 -28.23
C ARG A 283 -13.03 -14.82 -29.03
N ASP A 284 -13.38 -16.01 -28.54
CA ASP A 284 -14.37 -16.87 -29.18
C ASP A 284 -15.77 -16.26 -29.13
N ASP A 285 -16.15 -15.60 -28.03
CA ASP A 285 -17.43 -14.89 -27.88
C ASP A 285 -17.51 -13.65 -28.78
N GLU A 286 -16.40 -12.91 -28.90
CA GLU A 286 -16.30 -11.77 -29.81
C GLU A 286 -16.38 -12.19 -31.29
N ALA A 287 -15.68 -13.27 -31.67
CA ALA A 287 -15.76 -13.85 -33.01
C ALA A 287 -17.16 -14.43 -33.32
N ALA A 288 -17.85 -14.98 -32.32
CA ALA A 288 -19.22 -15.45 -32.47
C ALA A 288 -20.21 -14.29 -32.69
N ARG A 289 -20.04 -13.19 -31.96
CA ARG A 289 -20.83 -11.96 -32.15
C ARG A 289 -20.58 -11.31 -33.50
N GLU A 290 -19.33 -11.25 -33.96
CA GLU A 290 -19.00 -10.75 -35.29
C GLU A 290 -19.63 -11.60 -36.40
N ARG A 291 -19.57 -12.94 -36.28
CA ARG A 291 -20.26 -13.86 -37.21
C ARG A 291 -21.78 -13.71 -37.19
N ALA A 292 -22.37 -13.43 -36.03
CA ALA A 292 -23.81 -13.16 -35.92
C ALA A 292 -24.22 -11.79 -36.49
N SER A 293 -23.29 -10.82 -36.56
CA SER A 293 -23.51 -9.47 -37.08
C SER A 293 -23.21 -9.30 -38.58
N ALA A 294 -22.61 -10.30 -39.22
CA ALA A 294 -22.27 -10.25 -40.63
C ALA A 294 -23.53 -10.20 -41.53
N PRO A 295 -23.69 -9.21 -42.41
CA PRO A 295 -24.83 -9.13 -43.32
C PRO A 295 -24.83 -10.29 -44.32
N LEU A 296 -25.96 -10.99 -44.50
CA LEU A 296 -26.11 -11.94 -45.60
C LEU A 296 -25.93 -11.22 -46.96
N PRO A 297 -25.17 -11.78 -47.91
CA PRO A 297 -24.99 -11.17 -49.21
C PRO A 297 -26.32 -11.16 -49.98
N THR A 298 -26.73 -9.98 -50.41
CA THR A 298 -27.92 -9.75 -51.23
C THR A 298 -27.65 -10.26 -52.65
N ALA A 299 -28.07 -11.49 -52.95
CA ALA A 299 -28.07 -12.01 -54.31
C ALA A 299 -29.31 -11.49 -55.07
N ALA A 300 -29.04 -10.88 -56.22
CA ALA A 300 -30.01 -10.29 -57.13
C ALA A 300 -31.08 -11.30 -57.58
N ALA A 301 -32.30 -10.77 -57.76
CA ALA A 301 -33.48 -11.48 -58.21
C ALA A 301 -33.28 -12.15 -59.58
N THR A 302 -33.67 -13.41 -59.69
CA THR A 302 -34.20 -13.99 -60.94
C THR A 302 -35.24 -15.05 -60.56
N GLU A 303 -36.47 -14.85 -61.03
CA GLU A 303 -37.64 -15.71 -60.77
C GLU A 303 -37.50 -17.10 -61.42
N VAL A 304 -37.76 -18.19 -60.67
CA VAL A 304 -38.34 -19.45 -61.20
C VAL A 304 -39.11 -20.21 -60.07
N THR A 305 -40.45 -20.27 -60.22
CA THR A 305 -41.51 -21.20 -59.75
C THR A 305 -41.42 -22.02 -58.43
N PRO A 306 -42.56 -22.25 -57.73
CA PRO A 306 -42.61 -22.96 -56.45
C PRO A 306 -42.62 -24.48 -56.63
N ALA A 307 -41.70 -25.17 -55.95
CA ALA A 307 -41.79 -26.61 -55.70
C ALA A 307 -41.49 -26.86 -54.21
N SER A 308 -42.39 -27.62 -53.58
CA SER A 308 -42.41 -27.96 -52.16
C SER A 308 -41.10 -28.55 -51.63
N ALA A 309 -40.65 -28.08 -50.46
CA ALA A 309 -39.77 -28.83 -49.58
C ALA A 309 -40.08 -28.51 -48.10
N PRO A 310 -40.19 -29.51 -47.21
CA PRO A 310 -40.59 -29.35 -45.81
C PRO A 310 -39.35 -29.09 -44.95
N GLY A 311 -39.10 -27.84 -44.56
CA GLY A 311 -37.95 -27.50 -43.69
C GLY A 311 -38.23 -26.42 -42.64
N ALA A 312 -39.41 -25.78 -42.67
CA ALA A 312 -39.71 -24.67 -41.77
C ALA A 312 -40.19 -25.12 -40.37
N ALA A 313 -40.55 -26.39 -40.18
CA ALA A 313 -41.12 -26.87 -38.91
C ALA A 313 -40.07 -27.25 -37.85
N THR A 314 -38.82 -27.49 -38.23
CA THR A 314 -37.76 -27.95 -37.29
C THR A 314 -37.03 -26.79 -36.60
N ALA A 315 -36.83 -25.67 -37.28
CA ALA A 315 -36.15 -24.50 -36.69
C ALA A 315 -36.98 -23.83 -35.58
N ASP A 316 -38.31 -23.76 -35.73
CA ASP A 316 -39.20 -23.27 -34.67
C ASP A 316 -39.32 -24.26 -33.49
N ALA A 317 -39.18 -25.56 -33.75
CA ALA A 317 -39.20 -26.60 -32.72
C ALA A 317 -37.93 -26.57 -31.86
N ASP A 318 -36.75 -26.40 -32.48
CA ASP A 318 -35.48 -26.28 -31.76
C ASP A 318 -35.43 -24.99 -30.94
N ALA A 319 -35.95 -23.87 -31.48
CA ALA A 319 -36.06 -22.61 -30.75
C ALA A 319 -37.04 -22.71 -29.56
N ALA A 320 -38.12 -23.48 -29.68
CA ALA A 320 -39.05 -23.74 -28.59
C ALA A 320 -38.42 -24.62 -27.49
N LEU A 321 -37.68 -25.67 -27.90
CA LEU A 321 -36.99 -26.56 -26.96
C LEU A 321 -35.88 -25.83 -26.20
N ALA A 322 -35.10 -24.97 -26.88
CA ALA A 322 -34.06 -24.16 -26.23
C ALA A 322 -34.64 -23.22 -25.16
N ARG A 323 -35.77 -22.55 -25.44
CA ARG A 323 -36.46 -21.71 -24.44
C ARG A 323 -37.03 -22.53 -23.28
N GLN A 324 -37.46 -23.77 -23.54
CA GLN A 324 -37.96 -24.66 -22.50
C GLN A 324 -36.84 -25.13 -21.57
N LEU A 325 -35.66 -25.46 -22.11
CA LEU A 325 -34.48 -25.84 -21.34
C LEU A 325 -33.97 -24.68 -20.48
N GLN A 326 -33.87 -23.47 -21.04
CA GLN A 326 -33.47 -22.27 -20.27
C GLN A 326 -34.42 -21.97 -19.10
N ARG A 327 -35.73 -22.19 -19.27
CA ARG A 327 -36.70 -22.00 -18.18
C ARG A 327 -36.56 -23.08 -17.11
N ALA A 328 -36.33 -24.33 -17.52
CA ALA A 328 -36.13 -25.43 -16.58
C ALA A 328 -34.85 -25.25 -15.74
N GLU A 329 -33.77 -24.76 -16.35
CA GLU A 329 -32.52 -24.42 -15.65
C GLU A 329 -32.73 -23.25 -14.67
N ALA A 330 -33.40 -22.18 -15.10
CA ALA A 330 -33.70 -21.04 -14.22
C ALA A 330 -34.59 -21.44 -13.02
N ASP A 331 -35.56 -22.33 -13.24
CA ASP A 331 -36.43 -22.84 -12.17
C ASP A 331 -35.66 -23.76 -11.19
N ALA A 332 -34.72 -24.56 -11.70
CA ALA A 332 -33.84 -25.40 -10.89
C ALA A 332 -32.88 -24.56 -10.03
N ASP A 333 -32.25 -23.54 -10.61
CA ASP A 333 -31.37 -22.62 -9.89
C ASP A 333 -32.14 -21.84 -8.81
N ALA A 334 -33.35 -21.37 -9.14
CA ALA A 334 -34.22 -20.71 -8.16
C ALA A 334 -34.72 -21.65 -7.05
N ALA A 335 -34.82 -22.94 -7.30
CA ALA A 335 -35.13 -23.94 -6.26
C ALA A 335 -33.92 -24.20 -5.35
N LEU A 336 -32.72 -24.33 -5.92
CA LEU A 336 -31.49 -24.53 -5.17
C LEU A 336 -31.16 -23.32 -4.29
N ALA A 337 -31.31 -22.10 -4.81
CA ALA A 337 -31.12 -20.87 -4.04
C ALA A 337 -32.06 -20.80 -2.84
N ARG A 338 -33.34 -21.19 -3.01
CA ARG A 338 -34.31 -21.25 -1.91
C ARG A 338 -33.96 -22.32 -0.88
N GLN A 339 -33.39 -23.45 -1.31
CA GLN A 339 -32.95 -24.51 -0.40
C GLN A 339 -31.76 -24.04 0.46
N LEU A 340 -30.76 -23.41 -0.16
CA LEU A 340 -29.59 -22.88 0.56
C LEU A 340 -29.99 -21.80 1.56
N GLN A 341 -30.91 -20.89 1.17
CA GLN A 341 -31.43 -19.87 2.07
C GLN A 341 -32.18 -20.49 3.27
N ALA A 342 -32.95 -21.54 3.04
CA ALA A 342 -33.67 -22.24 4.12
C ALA A 342 -32.73 -23.00 5.07
N GLU A 343 -31.65 -23.60 4.54
CA GLU A 343 -30.61 -24.22 5.36
C GLU A 343 -29.86 -23.19 6.20
N GLU A 344 -29.54 -22.02 5.64
CA GLU A 344 -28.90 -20.93 6.35
C GLU A 344 -29.80 -20.36 7.45
N ASP A 345 -31.10 -20.16 7.18
CA ASP A 345 -32.08 -19.74 8.18
C ASP A 345 -32.29 -20.78 9.29
N ALA A 346 -32.24 -22.08 8.97
CA ALA A 346 -32.29 -23.15 9.95
C ALA A 346 -31.02 -23.23 10.81
N ALA A 347 -29.85 -22.99 10.21
CA ALA A 347 -28.57 -22.87 10.91
C ALA A 347 -28.55 -21.65 11.84
N ALA A 348 -29.13 -20.52 11.40
CA ALA A 348 -29.28 -19.33 12.23
C ALA A 348 -30.21 -19.55 13.44
N ARG A 349 -31.29 -20.33 13.27
CA ARG A 349 -32.23 -20.68 14.36
C ARG A 349 -31.72 -21.73 15.34
N SER A 350 -30.77 -22.56 14.94
CA SER A 350 -30.14 -23.58 15.80
C SER A 350 -28.87 -23.08 16.52
N ARG A 351 -28.44 -21.84 16.23
CA ARG A 351 -27.31 -21.21 16.90
C ARG A 351 -27.68 -20.84 18.35
N PRO A 352 -26.97 -21.35 19.38
CA PRO A 352 -27.28 -21.02 20.77
C PRO A 352 -27.06 -19.53 21.03
N PRO A 353 -27.83 -18.91 21.95
CA PRO A 353 -27.65 -17.49 22.26
C PRO A 353 -26.24 -17.23 22.81
N PRO A 354 -25.66 -16.05 22.54
CA PRO A 354 -24.34 -15.70 23.07
C PRO A 354 -24.38 -15.73 24.60
N PRO A 355 -23.29 -16.13 25.27
CA PRO A 355 -23.23 -16.12 26.73
C PRO A 355 -23.43 -14.70 27.27
N PRO A 356 -24.10 -14.52 28.42
CA PRO A 356 -24.30 -13.20 29.01
C PRO A 356 -22.96 -12.54 29.32
N ALA A 357 -22.83 -11.28 28.91
CA ALA A 357 -21.66 -10.45 29.16
C ALA A 357 -21.27 -10.51 30.64
N ALA A 358 -20.01 -10.88 30.91
CA ALA A 358 -19.45 -10.83 32.25
C ALA A 358 -19.56 -9.40 32.78
N ALA A 359 -20.39 -9.24 33.82
CA ALA A 359 -20.53 -8.01 34.56
C ALA A 359 -19.13 -7.56 35.02
N GLN A 360 -18.79 -6.34 34.63
CA GLN A 360 -17.60 -5.63 35.09
C GLN A 360 -17.51 -5.73 36.61
N ALA A 361 -16.44 -6.39 37.08
CA ALA A 361 -16.12 -6.46 38.48
C ALA A 361 -15.83 -5.05 39.00
N ARG A 362 -16.76 -4.50 39.78
CA ARG A 362 -16.56 -3.31 40.61
C ARG A 362 -15.28 -3.47 41.46
N PRO A 363 -14.46 -2.41 41.63
CA PRO A 363 -13.28 -2.49 42.47
C PRO A 363 -13.68 -2.73 43.93
N ARG A 364 -13.12 -3.78 44.53
CA ARG A 364 -13.28 -4.11 45.95
C ARG A 364 -12.68 -2.98 46.79
N ARG A 365 -13.53 -2.32 47.60
CA ARG A 365 -13.12 -1.44 48.70
C ARG A 365 -12.16 -2.18 49.64
N ARG A 366 -10.99 -1.60 49.90
CA ARG A 366 -10.06 -2.02 50.96
C ARG A 366 -10.72 -1.80 52.35
N PRO A 367 -10.60 -2.73 53.31
CA PRO A 367 -11.03 -2.50 54.68
C PRO A 367 -10.02 -1.59 55.43
N PRO A 368 -10.46 -0.85 56.46
CA PRO A 368 -9.62 0.09 57.19
C PRO A 368 -8.66 -0.65 58.13
N LYS A 369 -7.37 -0.32 58.08
CA LYS A 369 -6.44 -0.70 59.16
C LYS A 369 -6.64 0.25 60.34
N LYS A 370 -7.12 -0.33 61.44
CA LYS A 370 -7.24 0.30 62.75
C LYS A 370 -5.86 0.64 63.31
N SER A 371 -5.75 1.83 63.90
CA SER A 371 -4.67 2.20 64.80
C SER A 371 -4.72 1.35 66.07
N SER A 372 -3.57 0.88 66.55
CA SER A 372 -3.37 0.62 67.97
C SER A 372 -2.17 1.42 68.46
N SER A 373 -2.48 2.39 69.30
CA SER A 373 -1.57 3.18 70.12
C SER A 373 -0.90 2.33 71.20
N GLN A 374 0.32 2.72 71.58
CA GLN A 374 0.93 2.79 72.93
C GLN A 374 2.46 2.73 72.76
N CYS A 375 3.33 3.45 73.46
CA CYS A 375 3.29 4.34 74.63
C CYS A 375 4.57 5.23 74.55
N VAL A 376 4.56 6.53 74.89
CA VAL A 376 5.04 7.17 76.15
C VAL A 376 6.48 6.73 76.51
N VAL A 377 7.49 7.56 76.85
CA VAL A 377 7.59 8.73 77.75
C VAL A 377 8.94 9.46 77.50
N ALA A 378 8.96 10.76 77.82
CA ALA A 378 10.09 11.64 78.14
C ALA A 378 11.02 12.10 77.00
#